data_AF-A0A2T4HYF2-F1
#
_entry.id   AF-A0A2T4HYF2-F1
#
_cell.length_a   1.000
_cell.length_b   1.000
_cell.length_c   1.000
_cell.angle_alpha   90.00
_cell.angle_beta   90.00
_cell.angle_gamma   90.00
#
_symmetry.space_group_name_H-M   'P 1'
#
loop_
_entity.id
_entity.type
_entity.pdbx_description
1 polymer ?
#
loop_
_entity_poly.entity_id
_entity_poly.type
_entity_poly.pdbx_seq_one_letter_code
_entity_poly.pdbx_strand_id
1 'polypeptide(L)'
;MSMSSSRPKHVLILCHPDEHSFNAAVAERYERTIRSLGHEVVVRDLYRMHFDPVLKASERPTAADFTLSADVAAELELIQGAAAFVLVYPLWYGMPPAMLKGYVERVLGAGFPFGALRMQMPNPLLSGRRLLSFTSSGTTRAWLDEQGAALSLRNLFDDYLRHGFSLESTDHVHFASIVEGIQPRVVEEHLFEVEQTARKLASLLPRNG
;
A
#
# COMPACT_ATOMS: atom_id res chain seq x y z
N MET A 1 -33.41 4.08 -12.43
CA MET A 1 -32.04 3.87 -12.98
C MET A 1 -31.36 2.89 -12.07
N SER A 2 -31.05 1.69 -12.56
CA SER A 2 -30.41 0.62 -11.80
C SER A 2 -29.06 1.12 -11.27
N MET A 3 -28.92 1.31 -9.95
CA MET A 3 -27.61 1.46 -9.33
C MET A 3 -26.90 0.13 -9.51
N SER A 4 -25.98 0.07 -10.48
CA SER A 4 -25.04 -1.03 -10.60
C SER A 4 -24.24 -1.08 -9.30
N SER A 5 -24.50 -2.07 -8.45
CA SER A 5 -23.73 -2.34 -7.24
C SER A 5 -22.27 -2.65 -7.64
N SER A 6 -21.40 -1.64 -7.55
CA SER A 6 -19.98 -1.84 -7.83
C SER A 6 -19.34 -2.54 -6.63
N ARG A 7 -18.69 -3.68 -6.89
CA ARG A 7 -17.90 -4.43 -5.90
C ARG A 7 -16.81 -3.52 -5.31
N PRO A 8 -16.53 -3.55 -4.00
CA PRO A 8 -15.42 -2.78 -3.45
C PRO A 8 -14.11 -3.19 -4.11
N LYS A 9 -13.36 -2.20 -4.61
CA LYS A 9 -12.07 -2.39 -5.26
C LYS A 9 -10.94 -2.21 -4.25
N HIS A 10 -10.02 -3.16 -4.21
CA HIS A 10 -8.77 -3.10 -3.47
C HIS A 10 -7.62 -2.90 -4.45
N VAL A 11 -6.72 -1.95 -4.19
CA VAL A 11 -5.48 -1.80 -4.94
C VAL A 11 -4.36 -2.38 -4.10
N LEU A 12 -3.82 -3.51 -4.54
CA LEU A 12 -2.75 -4.25 -3.86
C LEU A 12 -1.41 -3.93 -4.52
N ILE A 13 -0.58 -3.14 -3.84
CA ILE A 13 0.75 -2.75 -4.31
C ILE A 13 1.80 -3.67 -3.67
N LEU A 14 2.40 -4.53 -4.50
CA LEU A 14 3.48 -5.43 -4.11
C LEU A 14 4.83 -4.82 -4.54
N CYS A 15 5.76 -4.71 -3.59
CA CYS A 15 7.09 -4.19 -3.82
C CYS A 15 8.16 -5.20 -3.37
N HIS A 16 8.43 -6.21 -4.20
CA HIS A 16 9.52 -7.15 -3.97
C HIS A 16 10.15 -7.63 -5.31
N PRO A 17 11.48 -7.76 -5.42
CA PRO A 17 12.15 -8.19 -6.66
C PRO A 17 12.01 -9.69 -6.94
N ASP A 18 11.94 -10.50 -5.89
CA ASP A 18 11.77 -11.95 -5.98
C ASP A 18 10.28 -12.34 -5.97
N GLU A 19 9.84 -13.03 -7.02
CA GLU A 19 8.47 -13.52 -7.25
C GLU A 19 8.08 -14.64 -6.27
N HIS A 20 9.06 -15.31 -5.67
CA HIS A 20 8.83 -16.40 -4.71
C HIS A 20 9.08 -15.98 -3.27
N SER A 21 9.19 -14.67 -3.04
CA SER A 21 9.41 -14.11 -1.71
C SER A 21 8.22 -14.31 -0.77
N PHE A 22 8.49 -14.19 0.52
CA PHE A 22 7.44 -14.11 1.54
C PHE A 22 6.43 -12.97 1.25
N ASN A 23 6.89 -11.82 0.76
CA ASN A 23 6.01 -10.70 0.40
C ASN A 23 5.09 -11.05 -0.78
N ALA A 24 5.58 -11.79 -1.78
CA ALA A 24 4.75 -12.29 -2.86
C ALA A 24 3.67 -13.25 -2.33
N ALA A 25 4.02 -14.16 -1.41
CA ALA A 25 3.05 -15.05 -0.76
C ALA A 25 1.99 -14.30 0.07
N VAL A 26 2.39 -13.23 0.77
CA VAL A 26 1.46 -12.33 1.48
C VAL A 26 0.48 -11.67 0.51
N ALA A 27 0.98 -11.12 -0.60
CA ALA A 27 0.14 -10.48 -1.61
C ALA A 27 -0.84 -11.49 -2.24
N GLU A 28 -0.37 -12.69 -2.60
CA GLU A 28 -1.21 -13.74 -3.16
C GLU A 28 -2.30 -14.19 -2.18
N ARG A 29 -1.95 -14.40 -0.90
CA ARG A 29 -2.90 -14.77 0.15
C ARG A 29 -3.96 -13.69 0.35
N TYR A 30 -3.54 -12.42 0.37
CA TYR A 30 -4.44 -11.29 0.49
C TYR A 30 -5.41 -11.23 -0.70
N GLU A 31 -4.89 -11.26 -1.93
CA GLU A 31 -5.67 -11.21 -3.16
C GLU A 31 -6.71 -12.34 -3.19
N ARG A 32 -6.28 -13.58 -2.97
CA ARG A 32 -7.15 -14.76 -2.98
C ARG A 32 -8.28 -14.63 -1.97
N THR A 33 -7.96 -14.14 -0.77
CA THR A 33 -8.95 -13.92 0.29
C THR A 33 -9.98 -12.88 -0.11
N ILE A 34 -9.54 -11.71 -0.57
CA ILE A 34 -10.44 -10.61 -0.96
C ILE A 34 -11.31 -11.01 -2.15
N ARG A 35 -10.74 -11.66 -3.18
CA ARG A 35 -11.51 -12.18 -4.31
C ARG A 35 -12.55 -13.21 -3.89
N SER A 36 -12.23 -14.10 -2.94
CA SER A 36 -13.19 -15.08 -2.41
C SER A 36 -14.39 -14.45 -1.69
N LEU A 37 -14.25 -13.21 -1.21
CA LEU A 37 -15.32 -12.42 -0.59
C LEU A 37 -16.13 -11.60 -1.61
N GLY A 38 -15.84 -11.75 -2.90
CA GLY A 38 -16.55 -11.08 -4.00
C GLY A 38 -16.12 -9.64 -4.26
N HIS A 39 -15.00 -9.20 -3.68
CA HIS A 39 -14.42 -7.88 -3.92
C HIS A 39 -13.49 -7.93 -5.14
N GLU A 40 -13.24 -6.77 -5.75
CA GLU A 40 -12.27 -6.62 -6.84
C GLU A 40 -10.87 -6.38 -6.27
N VAL A 41 -9.85 -6.95 -6.89
CA VAL A 41 -8.44 -6.69 -6.56
C VAL A 41 -7.69 -6.30 -7.82
N VAL A 42 -7.04 -5.15 -7.79
CA VAL A 42 -6.11 -4.68 -8.81
C VAL A 42 -4.70 -4.79 -8.23
N VAL A 43 -3.92 -5.73 -8.76
CA VAL A 43 -2.54 -5.95 -8.32
C VAL A 43 -1.59 -5.05 -9.10
N ARG A 44 -0.76 -4.30 -8.36
CA ARG A 44 0.32 -3.46 -8.87
C ARG A 44 1.65 -4.02 -8.34
N ASP A 45 2.19 -5.02 -9.04
CA ASP A 45 3.54 -5.53 -8.76
C ASP A 45 4.56 -4.57 -9.39
N LEU A 46 5.17 -3.74 -8.55
CA LEU A 46 6.01 -2.64 -9.02
C LEU A 46 7.25 -3.14 -9.78
N TYR A 47 7.77 -4.32 -9.44
CA TYR A 47 8.92 -4.89 -10.12
C TYR A 47 8.53 -5.52 -11.46
N ARG A 48 7.42 -6.27 -11.51
CA ARG A 48 6.93 -6.86 -12.79
C ARG A 48 6.42 -5.80 -13.75
N MET A 49 5.91 -4.69 -13.24
CA MET A 49 5.53 -3.52 -14.04
C MET A 49 6.73 -2.74 -14.58
N HIS A 50 7.96 -3.04 -14.12
CA HIS A 50 9.14 -2.21 -14.37
C HIS A 50 8.90 -0.74 -14.03
N PHE A 51 8.23 -0.49 -12.90
CA PHE A 51 7.90 0.87 -12.47
C PHE A 51 9.18 1.71 -12.32
N ASP A 52 9.18 2.92 -12.87
CA ASP A 52 10.26 3.89 -12.66
C ASP A 52 9.97 4.67 -11.37
N PRO A 53 10.77 4.51 -10.30
CA PRO A 53 10.49 5.22 -9.06
C PRO A 53 10.97 6.67 -9.04
N VAL A 54 11.68 7.13 -10.07
CA VAL A 54 12.34 8.44 -10.05
C VAL A 54 11.33 9.55 -10.37
N LEU A 55 11.06 10.41 -9.38
CA LEU A 55 10.24 11.60 -9.57
C LEU A 55 10.90 12.57 -10.56
N LYS A 56 10.22 12.86 -11.67
CA LYS A 56 10.73 13.74 -12.72
C LYS A 56 10.50 15.20 -12.37
N ALA A 57 11.32 16.10 -12.95
CA ALA A 57 11.25 17.53 -12.65
C ALA A 57 9.86 18.15 -12.95
N SER A 58 9.18 17.68 -14.00
CA SER A 58 7.83 18.08 -14.42
C SER A 58 6.71 17.46 -13.58
N GLU A 59 7.01 16.45 -12.77
CA GLU A 59 6.05 15.79 -11.87
C GLU A 59 6.07 16.38 -10.46
N ARG A 60 7.01 17.30 -10.18
CA ARG A 60 7.14 17.90 -8.85
C ARG A 60 5.84 18.63 -8.49
N PRO A 61 5.36 18.53 -7.23
CA PRO A 61 4.14 19.21 -6.78
C PRO A 61 4.17 20.75 -6.90
N THR A 62 5.36 21.34 -7.10
CA THR A 62 5.60 22.78 -7.23
C THR A 62 5.98 23.21 -8.66
N ALA A 63 5.98 22.28 -9.63
CA ALA A 63 6.26 22.61 -11.02
C ALA A 63 5.16 23.53 -11.58
N ALA A 64 5.56 24.65 -12.21
CA ALA A 64 4.62 25.59 -12.83
C ALA A 64 3.92 24.97 -14.06
N ASP A 65 4.61 24.05 -14.71
CA ASP A 65 4.20 23.25 -15.87
C ASP A 65 3.96 21.79 -15.47
N PHE A 66 3.34 21.56 -14.31
CA PHE A 66 3.05 20.21 -13.84
C PHE A 66 2.35 19.38 -14.92
N THR A 67 2.92 18.21 -15.23
CA THR A 67 2.35 17.25 -16.17
C THR A 67 2.54 15.84 -15.65
N LEU A 68 1.49 15.03 -15.72
CA LEU A 68 1.58 13.60 -15.47
C LEU A 68 2.35 12.92 -16.60
N SER A 69 3.35 12.12 -16.25
CA SER A 69 3.91 11.17 -17.22
C SER A 69 2.84 10.15 -17.63
N ALA A 70 2.95 9.60 -18.84
CA ALA A 70 1.97 8.65 -19.39
C ALA A 70 1.77 7.41 -18.50
N ASP A 71 2.84 6.90 -17.89
CA ASP A 71 2.79 5.78 -16.94
C ASP A 71 1.99 6.12 -15.68
N VAL A 72 2.17 7.33 -15.14
CA VAL A 72 1.42 7.82 -13.96
C VAL A 72 -0.05 8.04 -14.29
N ALA A 73 -0.36 8.64 -15.44
CA ALA A 73 -1.74 8.85 -15.88
C ALA A 73 -2.51 7.52 -16.04
N ALA A 74 -1.90 6.55 -16.72
CA ALA A 74 -2.49 5.22 -16.88
C ALA A 74 -2.68 4.50 -15.53
N GLU A 75 -1.72 4.68 -14.60
CA GLU A 75 -1.82 4.10 -13.27
C GLU A 75 -3.00 4.68 -12.48
N LEU A 76 -3.15 6.02 -12.47
CA LEU A 76 -4.25 6.72 -11.80
C LEU A 76 -5.61 6.26 -12.33
N GLU A 77 -5.76 6.08 -13.65
CA GLU A 77 -6.99 5.58 -14.27
C GLU A 77 -7.36 4.17 -13.81
N LEU A 78 -6.38 3.30 -13.55
CA LEU A 78 -6.62 1.93 -13.09
C LEU A 78 -7.05 1.88 -11.61
N ILE A 79 -6.35 2.65 -10.77
CA ILE A 79 -6.50 2.60 -9.31
C ILE A 79 -7.62 3.51 -8.79
N GLN A 80 -8.19 4.38 -9.63
CA GLN A 80 -9.32 5.22 -9.26
C GLN A 80 -10.51 4.41 -8.75
N GLY A 81 -11.25 5.00 -7.82
CA GLY A 81 -12.43 4.39 -7.21
C GLY A 81 -12.13 3.28 -6.19
N ALA A 82 -10.86 2.99 -5.91
CA ALA A 82 -10.48 2.03 -4.88
C ALA A 82 -11.09 2.36 -3.52
N ALA A 83 -11.63 1.37 -2.84
CA ALA A 83 -12.11 1.48 -1.46
C ALA A 83 -10.97 1.30 -0.44
N ALA A 84 -9.95 0.52 -0.80
CA ALA A 84 -8.77 0.30 0.02
C ALA A 84 -7.49 0.24 -0.83
N PHE A 85 -6.40 0.74 -0.26
CA PHE A 85 -5.03 0.59 -0.75
C PHE A 85 -4.27 -0.31 0.21
N VAL A 86 -3.49 -1.24 -0.35
CA VAL A 86 -2.80 -2.28 0.42
C VAL A 86 -1.36 -2.32 -0.03
N LEU A 87 -0.43 -2.11 0.89
CA LEU A 87 0.99 -2.10 0.61
C LEU A 87 1.61 -3.38 1.16
N VAL A 88 2.38 -4.09 0.33
CA VAL A 88 3.11 -5.30 0.74
C VAL A 88 4.58 -5.13 0.39
N TYR A 89 5.43 -4.99 1.40
CA TYR A 89 6.85 -4.66 1.19
C TYR A 89 7.76 -5.04 2.37
N PRO A 90 9.04 -5.37 2.10
CA PRO A 90 10.02 -5.55 3.16
C PRO A 90 10.50 -4.21 3.71
N LEU A 91 10.87 -4.16 4.99
CA LEU A 91 11.63 -3.06 5.56
C LEU A 91 13.10 -3.23 5.18
N TRP A 92 13.60 -2.35 4.33
CA TRP A 92 15.01 -2.29 3.96
C TRP A 92 15.64 -1.05 4.56
N TYR A 93 16.64 -1.26 5.41
CA TYR A 93 17.29 -0.18 6.19
C TYR A 93 16.27 0.68 6.98
N GLY A 94 15.24 0.02 7.53
CA GLY A 94 14.25 0.63 8.43
C GLY A 94 13.05 1.30 7.76
N MET A 95 12.99 1.34 6.42
CA MET A 95 11.98 2.08 5.65
C MET A 95 11.45 1.28 4.46
N PRO A 96 10.36 1.73 3.81
CA PRO A 96 9.91 1.18 2.54
C PRO A 96 11.02 1.17 1.47
N PRO A 97 11.04 0.20 0.54
CA PRO A 97 11.98 0.22 -0.58
C PRO A 97 11.84 1.49 -1.42
N ALA A 98 12.93 1.96 -2.03
CA ALA A 98 12.92 3.13 -2.90
C ALA A 98 11.86 3.03 -4.01
N MET A 99 11.63 1.81 -4.54
CA MET A 99 10.58 1.53 -5.52
C MET A 99 9.19 1.94 -5.02
N LEU A 100 8.81 1.51 -3.80
CA LEU A 100 7.53 1.86 -3.21
C LEU A 100 7.46 3.34 -2.83
N LYS A 101 8.56 3.91 -2.30
CA LYS A 101 8.59 5.33 -1.95
C LYS A 101 8.38 6.21 -3.19
N GLY A 102 8.98 5.85 -4.32
CA GLY A 102 8.75 6.50 -5.61
C GLY A 102 7.31 6.36 -6.09
N TYR A 103 6.65 5.22 -5.88
CA TYR A 103 5.22 5.06 -6.21
C TYR A 103 4.33 5.98 -5.37
N VAL A 104 4.62 6.13 -4.08
CA VAL A 104 3.92 7.10 -3.22
C VAL A 104 4.10 8.54 -3.75
N GLU A 105 5.32 8.91 -4.14
CA GLU A 105 5.62 10.26 -4.65
C GLU A 105 4.98 10.54 -6.01
N ARG A 106 5.19 9.64 -6.98
CA ARG A 106 4.79 9.85 -8.37
C ARG A 106 3.31 9.59 -8.62
N VAL A 107 2.68 8.66 -7.89
CA VAL A 107 1.30 8.21 -8.15
C VAL A 107 0.35 8.66 -7.05
N LEU A 108 0.57 8.27 -5.80
CA LEU A 108 -0.38 8.59 -4.72
C LEU A 108 -0.42 10.09 -4.37
N GLY A 109 0.72 10.76 -4.50
CA GLY A 109 0.87 12.20 -4.36
C GLY A 109 0.74 12.99 -5.66
N ALA A 110 0.41 12.34 -6.78
CA ALA A 110 0.38 12.97 -8.10
C ALA A 110 -0.55 14.19 -8.12
N GLY A 111 -0.01 15.35 -8.49
CA GLY A 111 -0.79 16.60 -8.58
C GLY A 111 -1.34 17.11 -7.25
N PHE A 112 -0.91 16.55 -6.11
CA PHE A 112 -1.36 16.96 -4.79
C PHE A 112 -0.32 17.89 -4.13
N PRO A 113 -0.54 19.21 -4.10
CA PRO A 113 0.48 20.18 -3.69
C PRO A 113 0.70 20.17 -2.18
N PHE A 114 1.92 20.51 -1.74
CA PHE A 114 2.25 20.61 -0.31
C PHE A 114 1.39 21.61 0.46
N GLY A 115 0.86 22.64 -0.20
CA GLY A 115 -0.11 23.56 0.40
C GLY A 115 -1.42 22.86 0.78
N ALA A 116 -1.95 22.01 -0.11
CA ALA A 116 -3.13 21.19 0.15
C ALA A 116 -2.86 20.16 1.25
N LEU A 117 -1.70 19.51 1.22
CA LEU A 117 -1.23 18.59 2.27
C LEU A 117 -1.16 19.28 3.65
N ARG A 118 -0.55 20.47 3.73
CA ARG A 118 -0.43 21.24 4.97
C ARG A 118 -1.80 21.65 5.52
N MET A 119 -2.72 22.00 4.63
CA MET A 119 -4.10 22.37 4.99
C MET A 119 -5.02 21.15 5.17
N GLN A 120 -4.49 19.93 5.05
CA GLN A 120 -5.23 18.66 5.13
C GLN A 120 -6.47 18.63 4.23
N MET A 121 -6.33 19.19 3.03
CA MET A 121 -7.38 19.10 2.01
C MET A 121 -7.57 17.63 1.59
N PRO A 122 -8.79 17.23 1.20
CA PRO A 122 -9.03 15.85 0.77
C PRO A 122 -8.24 15.54 -0.51
N ASN A 123 -7.38 14.52 -0.45
CA ASN A 123 -6.73 13.98 -1.65
C ASN A 123 -7.79 13.29 -2.54
N PRO A 124 -7.86 13.59 -3.85
CA PRO A 124 -8.93 13.10 -4.72
C PRO A 124 -8.92 11.57 -4.88
N LEU A 125 -7.76 10.93 -4.75
CA LEU A 125 -7.59 9.48 -4.87
C LEU A 125 -7.81 8.76 -3.53
N LEU A 126 -7.27 9.33 -2.45
CA LEU A 126 -7.11 8.65 -1.16
C LEU A 126 -8.10 9.09 -0.07
N SER A 127 -8.76 10.24 -0.23
CA SER A 127 -9.64 10.74 0.82
C SER A 127 -10.79 9.77 1.10
N GLY A 128 -11.01 9.49 2.39
CA GLY A 128 -12.02 8.55 2.87
C GLY A 128 -11.72 7.09 2.53
N ARG A 129 -10.52 6.77 2.03
CA ARG A 129 -10.10 5.39 1.74
C ARG A 129 -9.33 4.81 2.91
N ARG A 130 -9.23 3.49 2.96
CA ARG A 130 -8.45 2.78 3.97
C ARG A 130 -7.08 2.39 3.39
N LEU A 131 -6.04 2.51 4.20
CA LEU A 131 -4.70 2.02 3.88
C LEU A 131 -4.33 0.88 4.82
N LEU A 132 -3.82 -0.22 4.27
CA LEU A 132 -3.33 -1.36 5.04
C LEU A 132 -1.90 -1.71 4.60
N SER A 133 -0.96 -1.73 5.53
CA SER A 133 0.42 -2.13 5.27
C SER A 133 0.70 -3.51 5.85
N PHE A 134 1.22 -4.41 5.02
CA PHE A 134 1.90 -5.62 5.43
C PHE A 134 3.40 -5.44 5.21
N THR A 135 4.17 -5.52 6.28
CA THR A 135 5.63 -5.39 6.19
C THR A 135 6.36 -6.59 6.74
N SER A 136 7.56 -6.85 6.23
CA SER A 136 8.45 -7.90 6.74
C SER A 136 9.84 -7.38 7.06
N SER A 137 10.53 -7.92 8.07
CA SER A 137 11.96 -7.66 8.30
C SER A 137 12.75 -8.94 8.54
N GLY A 138 14.04 -8.92 8.22
CA GLY A 138 14.97 -9.97 8.65
C GLY A 138 15.34 -9.88 10.13
N THR A 139 15.23 -8.70 10.73
CA THR A 139 15.49 -8.47 12.15
C THR A 139 14.29 -8.83 13.02
N THR A 140 14.52 -9.03 14.32
CA THR A 140 13.47 -9.31 15.30
C THR A 140 12.65 -8.06 15.60
N ARG A 141 11.39 -8.25 16.05
CA ARG A 141 10.54 -7.16 16.50
C ARG A 141 11.15 -6.40 17.67
N ALA A 142 11.71 -7.11 18.65
CA ALA A 142 12.34 -6.51 19.82
C ALA A 142 13.47 -5.54 19.45
N TRP A 143 14.32 -5.93 18.49
CA TRP A 143 15.40 -5.06 18.02
C TRP A 143 14.86 -3.83 17.28
N LEU A 144 13.86 -3.99 16.40
CA LEU A 144 13.23 -2.87 15.70
C LEU A 144 12.59 -1.86 16.66
N ASP A 145 11.93 -2.34 17.71
CA ASP A 145 11.31 -1.49 18.73
C ASP A 145 12.37 -0.75 19.55
N GLU A 146 13.47 -1.42 19.93
CA GLU A 146 14.60 -0.80 20.61
C GLU A 146 15.26 0.33 19.79
N GLN A 147 15.35 0.16 18.47
CA GLN A 147 15.85 1.20 17.57
C GLN A 147 14.80 2.30 17.27
N GLY A 148 13.58 2.19 17.79
CA GLY A 148 12.48 3.11 17.50
C GLY A 148 11.97 3.04 16.07
N ALA A 149 12.32 1.99 15.31
CA ALA A 149 11.97 1.87 13.90
C ALA A 149 10.47 1.72 13.70
N ALA A 150 9.80 0.92 14.52
CA ALA A 150 8.35 0.71 14.42
C ALA A 150 7.54 1.99 14.67
N LEU A 151 7.93 2.77 15.69
CA LEU A 151 7.30 4.05 15.98
C LEU A 151 7.58 5.07 14.87
N SER A 152 8.83 5.12 14.39
CA SER A 152 9.23 6.04 13.32
C SER A 152 8.49 5.75 12.02
N LEU A 153 8.35 4.47 11.65
CA LEU A 153 7.60 4.05 10.46
C LEU A 153 6.12 4.45 10.57
N ARG A 154 5.50 4.20 11.73
CA ARG A 154 4.10 4.61 11.98
C ARG A 154 3.93 6.11 11.81
N ASN A 155 4.80 6.92 12.43
CA ASN A 155 4.66 8.37 12.43
C ASN A 155 4.97 8.98 11.05
N LEU A 156 6.07 8.56 10.41
CA LEU A 156 6.59 9.20 9.20
C LEU A 156 6.00 8.62 7.91
N PHE A 157 5.39 7.44 7.98
CA PHE A 157 4.79 6.80 6.82
C PHE A 157 3.28 6.66 7.01
N ASP A 158 2.82 5.83 7.94
CA ASP A 158 1.39 5.52 8.05
C ASP A 158 0.56 6.77 8.44
N ASP A 159 0.82 7.35 9.60
CA ASP A 159 0.08 8.52 10.09
C ASP A 159 0.31 9.77 9.22
N TYR A 160 1.52 9.94 8.69
CA TYR A 160 1.81 11.02 7.74
C TYR A 160 0.92 10.93 6.49
N LEU A 161 0.84 9.74 5.88
CA LEU A 161 -0.04 9.51 4.73
C LEU A 161 -1.52 9.66 5.13
N ARG A 162 -1.90 9.18 6.32
CA ARG A 162 -3.27 9.29 6.83
C ARG A 162 -3.72 10.73 6.91
N HIS A 163 -2.98 11.56 7.63
CA HIS A 163 -3.33 12.95 7.85
C HIS A 163 -3.15 13.78 6.59
N GLY A 164 -2.04 13.57 5.87
CA GLY A 164 -1.72 14.32 4.67
C GLY A 164 -2.70 14.09 3.52
N PHE A 165 -3.21 12.87 3.38
CA PHE A 165 -4.12 12.49 2.29
C PHE A 165 -5.56 12.24 2.71
N SER A 166 -5.89 12.55 3.97
CA SER A 166 -7.25 12.39 4.53
C SER A 166 -7.81 10.97 4.39
N LEU A 167 -6.96 9.96 4.56
CA LEU A 167 -7.41 8.56 4.63
C LEU A 167 -8.31 8.37 5.85
N GLU A 168 -9.29 7.48 5.74
CA GLU A 168 -10.18 7.12 6.84
C GLU A 168 -9.41 6.38 7.94
N SER A 169 -8.57 5.41 7.55
CA SER A 169 -7.77 4.61 8.48
C SER A 169 -6.46 4.16 7.87
N THR A 170 -5.50 3.88 8.76
CA THR A 170 -4.26 3.16 8.46
C THR A 170 -4.13 2.00 9.43
N ASP A 171 -4.01 0.79 8.90
CA ASP A 171 -3.73 -0.42 9.66
C ASP A 171 -2.37 -0.99 9.24
N HIS A 172 -1.66 -1.65 10.15
CA HIS A 172 -0.32 -2.17 9.89
C HIS A 172 -0.11 -3.53 10.56
N VAL A 173 0.29 -4.53 9.77
CA VAL A 173 0.75 -5.83 10.25
C VAL A 173 2.21 -6.01 9.87
N HIS A 174 3.05 -6.36 10.85
CA HIS A 174 4.49 -6.51 10.63
C HIS A 174 4.96 -7.92 11.02
N PHE A 175 5.65 -8.58 10.08
CA PHE A 175 6.22 -9.91 10.21
C PHE A 175 7.73 -9.82 10.43
N ALA A 176 8.18 -10.06 11.65
CA ALA A 176 9.60 -9.99 11.98
C ALA A 176 10.30 -11.33 11.74
N SER A 177 11.64 -11.31 11.69
CA SER A 177 12.47 -12.51 11.54
C SER A 177 12.16 -13.35 10.29
N ILE A 178 11.77 -12.70 9.19
CA ILE A 178 11.63 -13.31 7.88
C ILE A 178 13.02 -13.44 7.25
N VAL A 179 13.59 -14.63 7.38
CA VAL A 179 14.94 -14.98 6.92
C VAL A 179 14.91 -16.25 6.06
N GLU A 180 16.00 -16.50 5.32
CA GLU A 180 16.16 -17.72 4.55
C GLU A 180 16.07 -18.96 5.47
N GLY A 181 15.38 -20.00 4.99
CA GLY A 181 15.17 -21.24 5.76
C GLY A 181 14.13 -21.12 6.90
N ILE A 182 13.35 -20.05 6.95
CA ILE A 182 12.20 -19.94 7.87
C ILE A 182 11.29 -21.18 7.74
N GLN A 183 10.82 -21.70 8.87
CA GLN A 183 10.02 -22.92 8.87
C GLN A 183 8.69 -22.69 8.13
N PRO A 184 8.26 -23.62 7.25
CA PRO A 184 7.00 -23.49 6.51
C PRO A 184 5.78 -23.25 7.40
N ARG A 185 5.76 -23.84 8.60
CA ARG A 185 4.70 -23.62 9.58
C ARG A 185 4.58 -22.15 10.01
N VAL A 186 5.72 -21.49 10.26
CA VAL A 186 5.74 -20.08 10.67
C VAL A 186 5.24 -19.18 9.53
N VAL A 187 5.62 -19.52 8.29
CA VAL A 187 5.08 -18.83 7.10
C VAL A 187 3.56 -18.96 7.06
N GLU A 188 3.01 -20.16 7.22
CA GLU A 188 1.55 -20.36 7.22
C GLU A 188 0.84 -19.66 8.38
N GLU A 189 1.43 -19.58 9.57
CA GLU A 189 0.89 -18.80 10.68
C GLU A 189 0.77 -17.31 10.33
N HIS A 190 1.78 -16.73 9.67
CA HIS A 190 1.71 -15.36 9.17
C HIS A 190 0.68 -15.20 8.03
N LEU A 191 0.63 -16.14 7.09
CA LEU A 191 -0.36 -16.07 6.01
C LEU A 191 -1.80 -16.25 6.52
N PHE A 192 -2.01 -16.95 7.63
CA PHE A 192 -3.30 -16.97 8.31
C PHE A 192 -3.66 -15.60 8.90
N GLU A 193 -2.70 -14.88 9.50
CA GLU A 193 -2.91 -13.50 9.97
C GLU A 193 -3.25 -12.54 8.81
N VAL A 194 -2.61 -12.70 7.64
CA VAL A 194 -2.96 -11.97 6.42
C VAL A 194 -4.42 -12.20 6.04
N GLU A 195 -4.88 -13.45 6.05
CA GLU A 195 -6.26 -13.81 5.74
C GLU A 195 -7.25 -13.15 6.73
N GLN A 196 -6.99 -13.22 8.03
CA GLN A 196 -7.87 -12.62 9.03
C GLN A 196 -7.92 -11.10 8.88
N THR A 197 -6.78 -10.47 8.62
CA THR A 197 -6.68 -9.03 8.38
C THR A 197 -7.44 -8.62 7.12
N ALA A 198 -7.31 -9.38 6.03
CA ALA A 198 -8.04 -9.16 4.79
C ALA A 198 -9.56 -9.26 4.99
N ARG A 199 -10.03 -10.29 5.71
CA ARG A 199 -11.46 -10.46 6.06
C ARG A 199 -11.99 -9.31 6.90
N LYS A 200 -11.22 -8.85 7.89
CA LYS A 200 -11.56 -7.68 8.71
C LYS A 200 -11.67 -6.42 7.87
N LEU A 201 -10.69 -6.14 7.01
CA LEU A 201 -10.75 -4.97 6.14
C LEU A 201 -11.96 -5.04 5.20
N ALA A 202 -12.22 -6.19 4.59
CA ALA A 202 -13.37 -6.38 3.71
C ALA A 202 -14.72 -6.16 4.42
N SER A 203 -14.86 -6.54 5.69
CA SER A 203 -16.10 -6.34 6.46
C SER A 203 -16.36 -4.87 6.82
N LEU A 204 -15.33 -4.04 6.83
CA LEU A 204 -15.42 -2.59 7.07
C LEU A 204 -15.78 -1.78 5.81
N LEU A 205 -15.73 -2.40 4.63
CA LEU A 205 -16.07 -1.74 3.39
C LEU A 205 -17.57 -1.90 3.12
N PRO A 206 -18.27 -0.82 2.72
CA PRO A 206 -19.69 -0.90 2.43
C PRO A 206 -19.93 -1.90 1.30
N ARG A 207 -20.79 -2.89 1.56
CA ARG A 207 -21.43 -3.67 0.49
C ARG A 207 -22.52 -2.77 -0.06
N ASN A 208 -22.30 -2.19 -1.25
CA ASN A 208 -23.33 -1.38 -1.89
C ASN A 208 -24.57 -2.26 -2.12
N GLY A 209 -25.61 -2.05 -1.31
CA GLY A 209 -26.91 -2.72 -1.39
C GLY A 209 -27.79 -2.15 -2.49
#